data_AF-A0A0D2JMZ2-F1
#
_entry.id   AF-A0A0D2JMZ2-F1
#
_cell.length_a   1.000
_cell.length_b   1.000
_cell.length_c   1.000
_cell.angle_alpha   90.00
_cell.angle_beta   90.00
_cell.angle_gamma   90.00
#
_symmetry.space_group_name_H-M   'P 1'
#
loop_
_entity.id
_entity.type
_entity.pdbx_description
1 polymer ?
#
loop_
_entity_poly.entity_id
_entity_poly.type
_entity_poly.pdbx_seq_one_letter_code
_entity_poly.pdbx_strand_id
1 'polypeptide(L)'
;MTEPRGRDKRLFKRVKVESFTLPFLATRESDHQVFQYILVDSSQQGAGIAIPRWTLARERLNKDERVNLHVPFRLHEKNRDSGKVAWLAWQKEEETQYLGIHLDRETPAYYPLHLDLVAGEVTLNLQDFQSSDQLLLQVVKDSWLLKKGVLIYLHHLTPYFSRVSQISSEGFQELRTILLDDVHQKVENNYNELGKLYQNLSNSESRSEDLALSLDLEKLRRAVQSEIYLDLFEAALESDLALQQLRAIKTLEGRLYYNYNAIVMLYMKSFLPA
;
A
#
# COMPACT_ATOMS: atom_id res chain seq x y z
N MET A 1 -26.81 23.54 -30.50
CA MET A 1 -27.56 23.67 -29.25
C MET A 1 -26.90 22.77 -28.23
N THR A 2 -26.05 23.35 -27.39
CA THR A 2 -25.26 22.68 -26.36
C THR A 2 -26.05 22.74 -25.05
N GLU A 3 -26.33 21.57 -24.47
CA GLU A 3 -26.98 21.46 -23.16
C GLU A 3 -26.18 22.22 -22.08
N PRO A 4 -26.86 22.85 -21.10
CA PRO A 4 -26.18 23.58 -20.05
C PRO A 4 -25.44 22.61 -19.12
N ARG A 5 -24.13 22.83 -18.99
CA ARG A 5 -23.25 22.19 -17.98
C ARG A 5 -23.97 22.18 -16.63
N GLY A 6 -24.29 20.98 -16.14
CA GLY A 6 -24.90 20.80 -14.82
C GLY A 6 -24.10 21.54 -13.76
N ARG A 7 -24.82 22.30 -12.92
CA ARG A 7 -24.23 23.03 -11.78
C ARG A 7 -23.33 22.07 -11.00
N ASP A 8 -22.12 22.52 -10.70
CA ASP A 8 -21.19 21.79 -9.86
C ASP A 8 -21.85 21.54 -8.49
N LYS A 9 -22.30 20.31 -8.25
CA LYS A 9 -22.99 19.89 -7.01
C LYS A 9 -22.00 19.55 -5.89
N ARG A 10 -20.71 19.84 -6.06
CA ARG A 10 -19.66 19.50 -5.09
C ARG A 10 -19.77 20.42 -3.87
N LEU A 11 -19.69 19.83 -2.68
CA LEU A 11 -19.76 20.56 -1.41
C LEU A 11 -18.44 21.26 -1.05
N PHE A 12 -17.30 20.80 -1.58
CA PHE A 12 -15.96 21.30 -1.24
C PHE A 12 -15.10 21.54 -2.47
N LYS A 13 -14.27 22.59 -2.42
CA LYS A 13 -13.26 22.91 -3.42
C LYS A 13 -12.16 21.83 -3.38
N ARG A 14 -11.73 21.39 -4.57
CA ARG A 14 -10.64 20.41 -4.74
C ARG A 14 -9.35 21.12 -5.12
N VAL A 15 -8.24 20.69 -4.54
CA VAL A 15 -6.89 21.12 -4.92
C VAL A 15 -6.30 20.05 -5.81
N LYS A 16 -5.93 20.45 -7.03
CA LYS A 16 -5.27 19.56 -7.98
C LYS A 16 -3.87 19.26 -7.48
N VAL A 17 -3.51 18.00 -7.53
CA VAL A 17 -2.22 17.50 -7.11
C VAL A 17 -1.35 17.40 -8.37
N GLU A 18 -0.55 18.44 -8.66
CA GLU A 18 0.16 18.57 -9.94
C GLU A 18 1.50 17.82 -10.00
N SER A 19 2.01 17.35 -8.86
CA SER A 19 3.39 16.86 -8.70
C SER A 19 3.54 15.33 -8.52
N PHE A 20 2.44 14.57 -8.45
CA PHE A 20 2.46 13.15 -8.06
C PHE A 20 2.24 12.25 -9.27
N THR A 21 3.31 11.88 -9.96
CA THR A 21 3.27 10.90 -11.06
C THR A 21 3.61 9.48 -10.62
N LEU A 22 4.07 9.30 -9.37
CA LEU A 22 4.46 8.00 -8.84
C LEU A 22 3.26 7.27 -8.24
N PRO A 23 3.12 5.96 -8.52
CA PRO A 23 2.02 5.18 -7.98
C PRO A 23 2.21 4.87 -6.50
N PHE A 24 1.17 5.13 -5.71
CA PHE A 24 1.01 4.61 -4.35
C PHE A 24 0.35 3.23 -4.36
N LEU A 25 0.46 2.50 -3.26
CA LEU A 25 -0.24 1.23 -3.04
C LEU A 25 -1.47 1.44 -2.15
N ALA A 26 -2.58 0.82 -2.56
CA ALA A 26 -3.82 0.75 -1.82
C ALA A 26 -4.32 -0.70 -1.77
N THR A 27 -5.28 -0.98 -0.89
CA THR A 27 -5.95 -2.28 -0.82
C THR A 27 -7.45 -2.11 -0.78
N ARG A 28 -8.19 -3.00 -1.43
CA ARG A 28 -9.63 -3.17 -1.17
C ARG A 28 -9.80 -3.88 0.17
N GLU A 29 -10.70 -3.39 1.03
CA GLU A 29 -10.84 -3.93 2.38
C GLU A 29 -11.54 -5.30 2.43
N SER A 30 -12.28 -5.70 1.40
CA SER A 30 -13.04 -6.95 1.39
C SER A 30 -12.18 -8.19 1.17
N ASP A 31 -11.17 -8.10 0.31
CA ASP A 31 -10.34 -9.23 -0.16
C ASP A 31 -8.83 -8.97 0.01
N HIS A 32 -8.46 -7.79 0.52
CA HIS A 32 -7.08 -7.33 0.63
C HIS A 32 -6.32 -7.29 -0.70
N GLN A 33 -7.03 -7.23 -1.84
CA GLN A 33 -6.41 -7.11 -3.15
C GLN A 33 -5.71 -5.75 -3.25
N VAL A 34 -4.41 -5.81 -3.56
CA VAL A 34 -3.56 -4.62 -3.70
C VAL A 34 -3.75 -4.04 -5.09
N PHE A 35 -3.80 -2.72 -5.16
CA PHE A 35 -3.78 -1.99 -6.43
C PHE A 35 -2.90 -0.74 -6.30
N GLN A 36 -2.40 -0.30 -7.45
CA GLN A 36 -1.60 0.91 -7.57
C GLN A 36 -2.47 2.07 -8.06
N TYR A 37 -2.31 3.24 -7.46
CA TYR A 37 -3.07 4.44 -7.80
C TYR A 37 -2.20 5.70 -7.83
N ILE A 38 -2.66 6.69 -8.57
CA ILE A 38 -2.08 8.04 -8.63
C ILE A 38 -3.03 8.99 -7.91
N LEU A 39 -2.50 9.87 -7.07
CA LEU A 39 -3.29 10.92 -6.43
C LEU A 39 -3.50 12.09 -7.41
N VAL A 40 -4.75 12.43 -7.69
CA VAL A 40 -5.14 13.44 -8.70
C VAL A 40 -5.55 14.74 -8.05
N ASP A 41 -6.35 14.65 -7.00
CA ASP A 41 -6.81 15.80 -6.25
C ASP A 41 -7.10 15.43 -4.79
N SER A 42 -7.24 16.45 -3.96
CA SER A 42 -7.66 16.29 -2.57
C SER A 42 -8.68 17.35 -2.17
N SER A 43 -9.44 17.07 -1.11
CA SER A 43 -10.44 17.96 -0.52
C SER A 43 -10.60 17.68 0.97
N GLN A 44 -11.30 18.56 1.68
CA GLN A 44 -11.60 18.42 3.11
C GLN A 44 -12.35 17.13 3.50
N GLN A 45 -12.86 16.33 2.56
CA GLN A 45 -13.61 15.11 2.89
C GLN A 45 -13.12 13.89 2.13
N GLY A 46 -12.05 14.00 1.35
CA GLY A 46 -11.69 12.92 0.45
C GLY A 46 -10.58 13.22 -0.51
N ALA A 47 -10.15 12.17 -1.20
CA ALA A 47 -9.12 12.18 -2.22
C ALA A 47 -9.71 11.76 -3.59
N GLY A 48 -9.26 12.41 -4.65
CA GLY A 48 -9.44 11.95 -6.02
C GLY A 48 -8.23 11.14 -6.45
N ILE A 49 -8.46 9.91 -6.93
CA ILE A 49 -7.41 9.03 -7.42
C ILE A 49 -7.67 8.61 -8.87
N ALA A 50 -6.60 8.22 -9.55
CA ALA A 50 -6.63 7.57 -10.85
C ALA A 50 -5.99 6.17 -10.75
N ILE A 51 -6.62 5.19 -11.38
CA ILE A 51 -6.07 3.84 -11.56
C ILE A 51 -5.87 3.63 -13.06
N PRO A 52 -4.65 3.86 -13.58
CA PRO A 52 -4.32 3.59 -14.97
C PRO A 52 -4.38 2.09 -15.30
N ARG A 53 -4.76 1.72 -16.52
CA ARG A 53 -4.78 0.30 -16.93
C ARG A 53 -3.45 -0.44 -16.69
N TRP A 54 -2.32 0.25 -16.87
CA TRP A 54 -0.99 -0.33 -16.73
C TRP A 54 -0.57 -0.57 -15.27
N THR A 55 -1.24 0.04 -14.28
CA THR A 55 -0.91 -0.16 -12.86
C THR A 55 -1.44 -1.48 -12.28
N LEU A 56 -2.28 -2.19 -13.05
CA LEU A 56 -2.81 -3.56 -12.85
C LEU A 56 -3.20 -3.97 -11.40
N ALA A 57 -4.51 -4.15 -11.21
CA ALA A 57 -5.11 -5.47 -11.00
C ALA A 57 -6.34 -5.54 -11.93
N ARG A 58 -6.69 -6.71 -12.49
CA ARG A 58 -7.79 -6.88 -13.46
C ARG A 58 -9.19 -6.82 -12.83
N GLU A 59 -9.38 -5.91 -11.88
CA GLU A 59 -10.64 -5.65 -11.21
C GLU A 59 -10.83 -4.15 -11.05
N ARG A 60 -12.00 -3.66 -11.44
CA ARG A 60 -12.38 -2.26 -11.28
C ARG A 60 -12.92 -2.08 -9.88
N LEU A 61 -12.63 -0.94 -9.26
CA LEU A 61 -13.32 -0.56 -8.03
C LEU A 61 -14.75 -0.13 -8.38
N ASN A 62 -15.71 -0.59 -7.59
CA ASN A 62 -17.10 -0.18 -7.72
C ASN A 62 -17.45 0.93 -6.74
N LYS A 63 -18.58 1.60 -7.00
CA LYS A 63 -19.14 2.57 -6.07
C LYS A 63 -19.45 1.88 -4.73
N ASP A 64 -19.26 2.61 -3.64
CA ASP A 64 -19.49 2.19 -2.26
C ASP A 64 -18.53 1.10 -1.74
N GLU A 65 -17.61 0.59 -2.58
CA GLU A 65 -16.50 -0.24 -2.13
C GLU A 65 -15.61 0.53 -1.17
N ARG A 66 -15.08 -0.20 -0.19
CA ARG A 66 -14.20 0.35 0.84
C ARG A 66 -12.75 0.02 0.52
N VAL A 67 -11.91 1.04 0.57
CA VAL A 67 -10.48 0.94 0.27
C VAL A 67 -9.67 1.59 1.37
N ASN A 68 -8.46 1.07 1.55
CA ASN A 68 -7.42 1.70 2.34
C ASN A 68 -6.31 2.17 1.40
N LEU A 69 -6.05 3.48 1.41
CA LEU A 69 -5.07 4.14 0.55
C LEU A 69 -3.64 4.07 1.10
N HIS A 70 -3.49 3.62 2.35
CA HIS A 70 -2.22 3.51 3.06
C HIS A 70 -1.37 4.79 3.03
N VAL A 71 -2.02 5.94 2.91
CA VAL A 71 -1.42 7.27 2.97
C VAL A 71 -2.13 8.05 4.08
N PRO A 72 -1.40 8.58 5.07
CA PRO A 72 -2.01 9.39 6.13
C PRO A 72 -2.37 10.77 5.60
N PHE A 73 -3.64 10.96 5.24
CA PHE A 73 -4.17 12.27 4.87
C PHE A 73 -4.60 13.04 6.11
N ARG A 74 -4.04 14.24 6.33
CA ARG A 74 -4.37 15.05 7.50
C ARG A 74 -5.57 15.94 7.21
N LEU A 75 -6.56 15.85 8.10
CA LEU A 75 -7.78 16.65 8.08
C LEU A 75 -8.16 17.05 9.50
N HIS A 76 -8.22 18.37 9.77
CA HIS A 76 -8.57 18.90 11.10
C HIS A 76 -7.77 18.22 12.23
N GLU A 77 -6.44 18.15 12.05
CA GLU A 77 -5.48 17.51 12.98
C GLU A 77 -5.55 15.98 13.10
N LYS A 78 -6.50 15.34 12.42
CA LYS A 78 -6.66 13.88 12.42
C LYS A 78 -6.21 13.28 11.11
N ASN A 79 -5.56 12.12 11.17
CA ASN A 79 -5.18 11.40 9.96
C ASN A 79 -6.29 10.44 9.54
N ARG A 80 -6.48 10.30 8.24
CA ARG A 80 -7.37 9.32 7.62
C ARG A 80 -6.68 8.70 6.42
N ASP A 81 -6.91 7.42 6.18
CA ASP A 81 -6.31 6.66 5.08
C ASP A 81 -7.34 5.78 4.35
N SER A 82 -8.52 5.58 4.94
CA SER A 82 -9.54 4.65 4.48
C SER A 82 -10.87 5.34 4.29
N GLY A 83 -11.61 4.86 3.30
CA GLY A 83 -12.86 5.46 2.87
C GLY A 83 -13.64 4.63 1.87
N LYS A 84 -14.79 5.16 1.47
CA LYS A 84 -15.64 4.55 0.43
C LYS A 84 -15.52 5.28 -0.90
N VAL A 85 -15.62 4.53 -1.99
CA VAL A 85 -15.72 5.08 -3.34
C VAL A 85 -17.06 5.82 -3.49
N ALA A 86 -17.02 7.15 -3.49
CA ALA A 86 -18.21 8.00 -3.59
C ALA A 86 -18.70 8.15 -5.04
N TRP A 87 -17.76 8.19 -6.00
CA TRP A 87 -18.06 8.25 -7.43
C TRP A 87 -16.91 7.65 -8.25
N LEU A 88 -17.22 7.24 -9.47
CA LEU A 88 -16.25 6.74 -10.45
C LEU A 88 -16.54 7.28 -11.84
N ALA A 89 -15.50 7.44 -12.66
CA ALA A 89 -15.59 7.82 -14.06
C ALA A 89 -14.52 7.07 -14.86
N TRP A 90 -14.91 6.44 -15.96
CA TRP A 90 -13.97 5.80 -16.89
C TRP A 90 -13.63 6.76 -18.03
N GLN A 91 -12.34 7.00 -18.24
CA GLN A 91 -11.85 7.76 -19.39
C GLN A 91 -11.24 6.81 -20.41
N LYS A 92 -11.88 6.70 -21.58
CA LYS A 92 -11.50 5.73 -22.61
C LYS A 92 -10.18 6.08 -23.30
N GLU A 93 -9.91 7.36 -23.51
CA GLU A 93 -8.70 7.84 -24.19
C GLU A 93 -7.44 7.53 -23.39
N GLU A 94 -7.50 7.68 -22.07
CA GLU A 94 -6.38 7.43 -21.16
C GLU A 94 -6.40 6.01 -20.57
N GLU A 95 -7.40 5.20 -20.93
CA GLU A 95 -7.68 3.88 -20.34
C GLU A 95 -7.57 3.88 -18.81
N THR A 96 -8.15 4.91 -18.16
CA THR A 96 -7.95 5.19 -16.74
C THR A 96 -9.29 5.28 -16.01
N GLN A 97 -9.34 4.66 -14.82
CA GLN A 97 -10.47 4.79 -13.90
C GLN A 97 -10.19 5.92 -12.90
N TYR A 98 -10.99 6.98 -12.94
CA TYR A 98 -10.98 8.04 -11.94
C TYR A 98 -12.00 7.75 -10.85
N LEU A 99 -11.60 7.95 -9.60
CA LEU A 99 -12.44 7.69 -8.43
C LEU A 99 -12.36 8.85 -7.45
N GLY A 100 -13.48 9.17 -6.81
CA GLY A 100 -13.48 10.00 -5.61
C GLY A 100 -13.72 9.12 -4.39
N ILE A 101 -12.84 9.22 -3.39
CA ILE A 101 -12.93 8.46 -2.14
C ILE A 101 -13.31 9.41 -1.01
N HIS A 102 -14.36 9.08 -0.28
CA HIS A 102 -14.73 9.78 0.94
C HIS A 102 -14.02 9.15 2.14
N LEU A 103 -13.09 9.90 2.74
CA LEU A 103 -12.24 9.42 3.84
C LEU A 103 -12.95 9.61 5.18
N ASP A 104 -13.30 8.49 5.83
CA ASP A 104 -14.18 8.46 7.01
C ASP A 104 -13.58 7.76 8.23
N ARG A 105 -12.43 7.06 8.09
CA ARG A 105 -11.78 6.33 9.20
C ARG A 105 -10.52 7.05 9.67
N GLU A 106 -10.45 7.31 10.97
CA GLU A 106 -9.27 7.84 11.63
C GLU A 106 -8.18 6.76 11.76
N THR A 107 -6.94 7.18 11.59
CA THR A 107 -5.76 6.29 11.62
C THR A 107 -4.63 6.89 12.44
N PRO A 108 -3.84 6.07 13.15
CA PRO A 108 -2.60 6.56 13.75
C PRO A 108 -1.57 6.95 12.68
N ALA A 109 -0.78 8.01 12.95
CA ALA A 109 0.44 8.24 12.20
C ALA A 109 1.54 7.27 12.67
N TYR A 110 2.02 6.42 11.78
CA TYR A 110 3.18 5.56 12.06
C TYR A 110 4.52 6.31 11.95
N TYR A 111 4.55 7.32 11.08
CA TYR A 111 5.68 8.19 10.83
C TYR A 111 5.18 9.63 10.81
N PRO A 112 6.03 10.64 11.05
CA PRO A 112 5.60 12.03 11.06
C PRO A 112 5.48 12.61 9.63
N LEU A 113 4.93 11.81 8.73
CA LEU A 113 4.63 12.10 7.33
C LEU A 113 3.11 12.18 7.17
N HIS A 114 2.63 13.22 6.49
CA HIS A 114 1.23 13.31 6.09
C HIS A 114 1.07 14.10 4.82
N LEU A 115 -0.03 13.85 4.11
CA LEU A 115 -0.45 14.67 2.99
C LEU A 115 -1.54 15.63 3.48
N ASP A 116 -1.29 16.93 3.33
CA ASP A 116 -2.28 17.95 3.68
C ASP A 116 -3.31 18.05 2.55
N LEU A 117 -4.57 17.70 2.85
CA LEU A 117 -5.66 17.69 1.88
C LEU A 117 -6.13 19.10 1.45
N VAL A 118 -5.77 20.14 2.20
CA VAL A 118 -6.15 21.53 1.93
C VAL A 118 -5.08 22.21 1.09
N ALA A 119 -3.80 21.92 1.35
CA ALA A 119 -2.68 22.44 0.55
C ALA A 119 -2.38 21.58 -0.69
N GLY A 120 -2.71 20.29 -0.68
CA GLY A 120 -2.29 19.34 -1.71
C GLY A 120 -0.79 19.02 -1.67
N GLU A 121 -0.14 19.30 -0.53
CA GLU A 121 1.31 19.19 -0.35
C GLU A 121 1.66 18.05 0.62
N VAL A 122 2.81 17.41 0.39
CA VAL A 122 3.39 16.48 1.36
C VAL A 122 4.08 17.29 2.45
N THR A 123 3.51 17.22 3.64
CA THR A 123 4.05 17.85 4.84
C THR A 123 4.79 16.80 5.67
N LEU A 124 6.04 17.10 6.00
CA LEU A 124 6.89 16.26 6.81
C LEU A 124 7.29 17.03 8.07
N ASN A 125 6.95 16.49 9.23
CA ASN A 125 7.42 17.01 10.51
C ASN A 125 8.62 16.17 10.97
N LEU A 126 9.83 16.73 10.96
CA LEU A 126 11.03 16.02 11.41
C LEU A 126 11.39 16.31 12.88
N GLN A 127 10.47 16.78 13.73
CA GLN A 127 10.79 17.12 15.12
C GLN A 127 11.49 15.97 15.89
N ASP A 128 11.13 14.71 15.59
CA ASP A 128 11.73 13.52 16.22
C ASP A 128 12.89 12.88 15.42
N PHE A 129 13.29 13.47 14.28
CA PHE A 129 14.26 12.90 13.34
C PHE A 129 15.34 13.91 12.98
N GLN A 130 16.61 13.49 12.93
CA GLN A 130 17.68 14.43 12.57
C GLN A 130 17.67 14.77 11.08
N SER A 131 17.14 13.88 10.22
CA SER A 131 16.99 14.10 8.78
C SER A 131 15.92 13.21 8.15
N SER A 132 15.48 13.55 6.92
CA SER A 132 14.65 12.71 6.06
C SER A 132 15.30 11.36 5.76
N ASP A 133 16.62 11.31 5.65
CA ASP A 133 17.38 10.07 5.41
C ASP A 133 17.32 9.09 6.58
N GLN A 134 17.34 9.59 7.82
CA GLN A 134 17.16 8.73 8.99
C GLN A 134 15.76 8.14 9.05
N LEU A 135 14.75 8.96 8.72
CA LEU A 135 13.39 8.48 8.60
C LEU A 135 13.27 7.44 7.48
N LEU A 136 13.89 7.66 6.33
CA LEU A 136 13.93 6.70 5.23
C LEU A 136 14.56 5.36 5.67
N LEU A 137 15.73 5.43 6.30
CA LEU A 137 16.43 4.24 6.80
C LEU A 137 15.59 3.46 7.81
N GLN A 138 14.89 4.17 8.70
CA GLN A 138 13.95 3.54 9.65
C GLN A 138 12.78 2.87 8.91
N VAL A 139 12.15 3.53 7.95
CA VAL A 139 11.00 2.97 7.21
C VAL A 139 11.42 1.73 6.41
N VAL A 140 12.61 1.73 5.80
CA VAL A 140 13.16 0.55 5.10
C VAL A 140 13.48 -0.59 6.09
N LYS A 141 14.08 -0.27 7.25
CA LYS A 141 14.33 -1.25 8.32
C LYS A 141 13.03 -1.90 8.80
N ASP A 142 12.02 -1.09 9.07
CA ASP A 142 10.70 -1.56 9.51
C ASP A 142 10.07 -2.45 8.44
N SER A 143 10.21 -2.11 7.16
CA SER A 143 9.73 -2.94 6.05
C SER A 143 10.40 -4.31 6.03
N TRP A 144 11.72 -4.35 6.19
CA TRP A 144 12.47 -5.60 6.29
C TRP A 144 12.01 -6.47 7.47
N LEU A 145 11.81 -5.87 8.65
CA LEU A 145 11.31 -6.57 9.84
C LEU A 145 9.87 -7.06 9.70
N LEU A 146 9.00 -6.29 9.07
CA LEU A 146 7.62 -6.69 8.80
C LEU A 146 7.57 -7.88 7.85
N LYS A 147 8.37 -7.89 6.77
CA LYS A 147 8.46 -9.03 5.85
C LYS A 147 9.03 -10.27 6.54
N LYS A 148 9.97 -10.11 7.49
CA LYS A 148 10.38 -11.21 8.40
C LYS A 148 9.22 -11.73 9.24
N GLY A 149 8.36 -10.85 9.76
CA GLY A 149 7.14 -11.22 10.46
C GLY A 149 6.22 -12.10 9.60
N VAL A 150 6.06 -11.75 8.32
CA VAL A 150 5.28 -12.57 7.36
C VAL A 150 5.87 -13.98 7.24
N LEU A 151 7.21 -14.11 7.13
CA LEU A 151 7.87 -15.42 7.10
C LEU A 151 7.60 -16.24 8.36
N ILE A 152 7.62 -15.62 9.54
CA ILE A 152 7.34 -16.32 10.81
C ILE A 152 5.92 -16.89 10.79
N TYR A 153 4.94 -16.10 10.38
CA TYR A 153 3.56 -16.58 10.28
C TYR A 153 3.39 -17.70 9.25
N LEU A 154 4.04 -17.60 8.09
CA LEU A 154 4.04 -18.67 7.09
C LEU A 154 4.69 -19.95 7.60
N HIS A 155 5.79 -19.84 8.35
CA HIS A 155 6.45 -20.97 8.98
C HIS A 155 5.54 -21.71 9.96
N HIS A 156 4.60 -21.01 10.60
CA HIS A 156 3.59 -21.63 11.47
C HIS A 156 2.41 -22.24 10.69
N LEU A 157 2.11 -21.72 9.50
CA LEU A 157 1.07 -22.27 8.64
C LEU A 157 1.46 -23.65 8.09
N THR A 158 2.70 -23.84 7.60
CA THR A 158 3.11 -25.10 6.95
C THR A 158 2.92 -26.36 7.82
N PRO A 159 3.32 -26.39 9.11
CA PRO A 159 3.09 -27.53 10.00
C PRO A 159 1.63 -27.68 10.44
N TYR A 160 0.86 -26.60 10.42
CA TYR A 160 -0.57 -26.65 10.73
C TYR A 160 -1.33 -27.39 9.63
N PHE A 161 -1.05 -27.01 8.39
CA PHE A 161 -1.60 -27.61 7.19
C PHE A 161 -1.39 -29.13 7.12
N SER A 162 -0.22 -29.63 7.55
CA SER A 162 0.08 -31.06 7.55
C SER A 162 -0.67 -31.88 8.60
N ARG A 163 -1.28 -31.24 9.60
CA ARG A 163 -1.96 -31.92 10.70
C ARG A 163 -3.48 -31.84 10.64
N VAL A 164 -4.02 -30.76 10.08
CA VAL A 164 -5.46 -30.43 10.19
C VAL A 164 -6.22 -30.58 8.88
N SER A 165 -5.54 -30.58 7.74
CA SER A 165 -6.24 -30.81 6.47
C SER A 165 -6.75 -32.25 6.41
N GLN A 166 -8.07 -32.43 6.27
CA GLN A 166 -8.71 -33.71 5.96
C GLN A 166 -8.48 -34.14 4.49
N ILE A 167 -7.54 -33.47 3.81
CA ILE A 167 -7.16 -33.73 2.43
C ILE A 167 -6.39 -35.06 2.42
N SER A 168 -6.63 -35.90 1.41
CA SER A 168 -5.82 -37.11 1.22
C SER A 168 -4.33 -36.75 1.21
N SER A 169 -3.48 -37.63 1.74
CA SER A 169 -2.04 -37.35 1.89
C SER A 169 -1.36 -36.94 0.57
N GLU A 170 -1.86 -37.41 -0.57
CA GLU A 170 -1.38 -37.05 -1.91
C GLU A 170 -1.85 -35.66 -2.37
N GLY A 171 -3.15 -35.34 -2.27
CA GLY A 171 -3.66 -34.00 -2.65
C GLY A 171 -3.12 -32.89 -1.75
N PHE A 172 -2.81 -33.21 -0.49
CA PHE A 172 -2.15 -32.30 0.44
C PHE A 172 -0.69 -32.00 0.05
N GLN A 173 0.06 -33.03 -0.38
CA GLN A 173 1.44 -32.85 -0.81
C GLN A 173 1.53 -31.95 -2.05
N GLU A 174 0.65 -32.13 -3.03
CA GLU A 174 0.61 -31.28 -4.23
C GLU A 174 0.26 -29.83 -3.89
N LEU A 175 -0.78 -29.60 -3.08
CA LEU A 175 -1.17 -28.25 -2.64
C LEU A 175 -0.04 -27.56 -1.86
N ARG A 176 0.62 -28.29 -0.95
CA ARG A 176 1.74 -27.78 -0.16
C ARG A 176 2.92 -27.38 -1.04
N THR A 177 3.36 -28.27 -1.93
CA THR A 177 4.53 -28.03 -2.76
C THR A 177 4.28 -26.94 -3.80
N ILE A 178 3.07 -26.86 -4.37
CA ILE A 178 2.77 -25.88 -5.41
C ILE A 178 2.49 -24.50 -4.83
N LEU A 179 1.74 -24.40 -3.72
CA LEU A 179 1.32 -23.10 -3.18
C LEU A 179 2.18 -22.63 -2.01
N LEU A 180 2.37 -23.44 -0.97
CA LEU A 180 3.02 -22.96 0.25
C LEU A 180 4.52 -22.80 0.09
N ASP A 181 5.19 -23.76 -0.57
CA ASP A 181 6.65 -23.70 -0.75
C ASP A 181 7.04 -22.56 -1.72
N ASP A 182 6.27 -22.34 -2.80
CA ASP A 182 6.48 -21.22 -3.73
C ASP A 182 6.22 -19.85 -3.06
N VAL A 183 5.12 -19.72 -2.31
CA VAL A 183 4.85 -18.50 -1.53
C VAL A 183 5.95 -18.25 -0.51
N HIS A 184 6.36 -19.28 0.23
CA HIS A 184 7.45 -19.16 1.21
C HIS A 184 8.74 -18.69 0.55
N GLN A 185 9.13 -19.28 -0.59
CA GLN A 185 10.35 -18.90 -1.31
C GLN A 185 10.28 -17.46 -1.82
N LYS A 186 9.13 -17.03 -2.35
CA LYS A 186 8.93 -15.64 -2.81
C LYS A 186 9.04 -14.64 -1.67
N VAL A 187 8.39 -14.91 -0.55
CA VAL A 187 8.48 -14.05 0.64
C VAL A 187 9.92 -14.01 1.17
N GLU A 188 10.63 -15.13 1.16
CA GLU A 188 12.03 -15.21 1.59
C GLU A 188 12.95 -14.39 0.69
N ASN A 189 12.75 -14.49 -0.63
CA ASN A 189 13.49 -13.67 -1.60
C ASN A 189 13.23 -12.18 -1.35
N ASN A 190 11.97 -11.77 -1.19
CA ASN A 190 11.60 -10.39 -0.93
C ASN A 190 12.14 -9.88 0.42
N TYR A 191 12.14 -10.72 1.46
CA TYR A 191 12.80 -10.42 2.74
C TYR A 191 14.30 -10.17 2.56
N ASN A 192 14.98 -11.03 1.80
CA ASN A 192 16.42 -10.89 1.53
C ASN A 192 16.72 -9.64 0.68
N GLU A 193 15.86 -9.29 -0.28
CA GLU A 193 15.98 -8.07 -1.08
C GLU A 193 15.84 -6.81 -0.22
N LEU A 194 14.84 -6.74 0.66
CA LEU A 194 14.68 -5.63 1.61
C LEU A 194 15.87 -5.53 2.57
N GLY A 195 16.42 -6.68 3.01
CA GLY A 195 17.61 -6.72 3.86
C GLY A 195 18.85 -6.16 3.16
N LYS A 196 19.07 -6.52 1.89
CA LYS A 196 20.15 -5.96 1.06
C LYS A 196 19.98 -4.46 0.86
N LEU A 197 18.75 -4.01 0.58
CA LEU A 197 18.46 -2.58 0.45
C LEU A 197 18.79 -1.81 1.73
N TYR A 198 18.33 -2.31 2.88
CA TYR A 198 18.63 -1.72 4.18
C TYR A 198 20.14 -1.62 4.44
N GLN A 199 20.89 -2.71 4.19
CA GLN A 199 22.35 -2.74 4.35
C GLN A 199 23.06 -1.74 3.43
N ASN A 200 22.64 -1.64 2.17
CA ASN A 200 23.22 -0.70 1.21
C ASN A 200 22.99 0.75 1.66
N LEU A 201 21.79 1.07 2.15
CA LEU A 201 21.47 2.40 2.68
C LEU A 201 22.23 2.70 3.97
N SER A 202 22.35 1.73 4.89
CA SER A 202 23.06 1.93 6.16
C SER A 202 24.56 2.10 5.99
N ASN A 203 25.15 1.48 4.95
CA ASN A 203 26.58 1.53 4.66
C ASN A 203 26.95 2.68 3.71
N SER A 204 25.96 3.39 3.16
CA SER A 204 26.21 4.56 2.34
C SER A 204 26.77 5.67 3.23
N GLU A 205 28.08 5.90 3.17
CA GLU A 205 28.77 7.01 3.85
C GLU A 205 28.35 8.40 3.33
N SER A 206 27.46 8.43 2.33
CA SER A 206 27.09 9.62 1.60
C SER A 206 26.15 10.48 2.46
N ARG A 207 26.72 11.53 3.06
CA ARG A 207 26.03 12.75 3.54
C ARG A 207 25.42 13.56 2.38
N SER A 208 24.86 12.87 1.39
CA SER A 208 24.18 13.48 0.26
C SER A 208 22.72 13.62 0.66
N GLU A 209 22.16 14.83 0.58
CA GLU A 209 20.82 15.20 1.04
C GLU A 209 19.64 14.50 0.33
N ASP A 210 19.87 13.36 -0.35
CA ASP A 210 18.89 12.74 -1.24
C ASP A 210 19.05 11.21 -1.37
N LEU A 211 19.22 10.49 -0.24
CA LEU A 211 19.26 9.02 -0.28
C LEU A 211 17.99 8.43 -0.91
N ALA A 212 16.84 9.10 -0.76
CA ALA A 212 15.60 8.68 -1.39
C ALA A 212 15.71 8.59 -2.91
N LEU A 213 16.41 9.52 -3.57
CA LEU A 213 16.56 9.54 -5.04
C LEU A 213 17.34 8.35 -5.60
N SER A 214 18.17 7.71 -4.77
CA SER A 214 18.93 6.51 -5.16
C SER A 214 18.08 5.23 -5.21
N LEU A 215 16.83 5.29 -4.72
CA LEU A 215 15.97 4.12 -4.62
C LEU A 215 15.34 3.74 -5.96
N ASP A 216 15.41 2.45 -6.27
CA ASP A 216 14.62 1.82 -7.31
C ASP A 216 13.23 1.47 -6.75
N LEU A 217 12.29 2.40 -6.93
CA LEU A 217 10.92 2.26 -6.39
C LEU A 217 10.17 1.06 -6.96
N GLU A 218 10.50 0.59 -8.17
CA GLU A 218 9.86 -0.58 -8.76
C GLU A 218 10.37 -1.87 -8.12
N LYS A 219 11.68 -1.98 -7.83
CA LYS A 219 12.21 -3.09 -7.03
C LYS A 219 11.61 -3.09 -5.63
N LEU A 220 11.54 -1.93 -4.98
CA LEU A 220 10.92 -1.81 -3.66
C LEU A 220 9.46 -2.26 -3.71
N ARG A 221 8.70 -1.81 -4.70
CA ARG A 221 7.28 -2.18 -4.89
C ARG A 221 7.11 -3.69 -4.99
N ARG A 222 7.95 -4.37 -5.77
CA ARG A 222 7.94 -5.84 -5.90
C ARG A 222 8.26 -6.52 -4.58
N ALA A 223 9.24 -6.01 -3.84
CA ALA A 223 9.64 -6.59 -2.56
C ALA A 223 8.57 -6.43 -1.46
N VAL A 224 7.71 -5.40 -1.52
CA VAL A 224 6.61 -5.23 -0.54
C VAL A 224 5.29 -5.88 -0.97
N GLN A 225 5.15 -6.27 -2.24
CA GLN A 225 3.91 -6.86 -2.78
C GLN A 225 3.46 -8.09 -1.98
N SER A 226 2.14 -8.34 -1.92
CA SER A 226 1.62 -9.57 -1.30
C SER A 226 1.88 -10.77 -2.21
N GLU A 227 2.31 -11.86 -1.59
CA GLU A 227 2.48 -13.17 -2.22
C GLU A 227 1.28 -14.10 -1.96
N ILE A 228 0.29 -13.66 -1.16
CA ILE A 228 -0.80 -14.50 -0.64
C ILE A 228 -2.14 -13.96 -1.12
N TYR A 229 -2.89 -14.77 -1.87
CA TYR A 229 -4.27 -14.45 -2.26
C TYR A 229 -5.24 -14.99 -1.20
N LEU A 230 -5.77 -14.11 -0.35
CA LEU A 230 -6.57 -14.52 0.81
C LEU A 230 -7.73 -15.44 0.41
N ASP A 231 -8.50 -15.06 -0.61
CA ASP A 231 -9.67 -15.81 -1.10
C ASP A 231 -9.34 -17.26 -1.49
N LEU A 232 -8.16 -17.49 -2.09
CA LEU A 232 -7.71 -18.85 -2.45
C LEU A 232 -7.54 -19.71 -1.19
N PHE A 233 -6.96 -19.11 -0.15
CA PHE A 233 -6.74 -19.79 1.12
C PHE A 233 -8.04 -19.93 1.92
N GLU A 234 -8.92 -18.92 1.93
CA GLU A 234 -10.23 -19.02 2.59
C GLU A 234 -11.11 -20.10 1.97
N ALA A 235 -11.08 -20.25 0.63
CA ALA A 235 -11.79 -21.33 -0.05
C ALA A 235 -11.20 -22.72 0.25
N ALA A 236 -9.89 -22.81 0.52
CA ALA A 236 -9.21 -24.06 0.81
C ALA A 236 -9.15 -24.42 2.31
N LEU A 237 -9.45 -23.48 3.20
CA LEU A 237 -9.28 -23.60 4.64
C LEU A 237 -10.59 -23.45 5.40
N GLU A 238 -11.00 -24.51 6.07
CA GLU A 238 -12.13 -24.46 7.02
C GLU A 238 -11.70 -24.10 8.45
N SER A 239 -10.40 -23.96 8.70
CA SER A 239 -9.87 -23.75 10.04
C SER A 239 -9.81 -22.26 10.43
N ASP A 240 -10.48 -21.89 11.52
CA ASP A 240 -10.35 -20.57 12.15
C ASP A 240 -8.92 -20.18 12.51
N LEU A 241 -8.08 -21.13 12.95
CA LEU A 241 -6.71 -20.82 13.38
C LEU A 241 -5.83 -20.42 12.18
N ALA A 242 -5.86 -21.18 11.09
CA ALA A 242 -5.17 -20.83 9.85
C ALA A 242 -5.65 -19.47 9.29
N LEU A 243 -6.97 -19.22 9.31
CA LEU A 243 -7.54 -17.92 8.91
C LEU A 243 -7.02 -16.78 9.80
N GLN A 244 -6.88 -17.00 11.10
CA GLN A 244 -6.29 -16.02 12.01
C GLN A 244 -4.84 -15.69 11.65
N GLN A 245 -4.02 -16.69 11.30
CA GLN A 245 -2.64 -16.46 10.87
C GLN A 245 -2.59 -15.69 9.54
N LEU A 246 -3.47 -16.02 8.59
CA LEU A 246 -3.56 -15.30 7.31
C LEU A 246 -3.97 -13.83 7.52
N ARG A 247 -4.94 -13.56 8.40
CA ARG A 247 -5.32 -12.18 8.76
C ARG A 247 -4.20 -11.42 9.45
N ALA A 248 -3.39 -12.10 10.28
CA ALA A 248 -2.19 -11.50 10.86
C ALA A 248 -1.17 -11.12 9.78
N ILE A 249 -0.94 -12.00 8.80
CA ILE A 249 -0.12 -11.69 7.63
C ILE A 249 -0.67 -10.47 6.87
N LYS A 250 -1.98 -10.42 6.58
CA LYS A 250 -2.60 -9.27 5.90
C LYS A 250 -2.44 -7.95 6.67
N THR A 251 -2.44 -8.02 8.00
CA THR A 251 -2.16 -6.85 8.85
C THR A 251 -0.72 -6.38 8.69
N LEU A 252 0.25 -7.29 8.66
CA LEU A 252 1.65 -6.94 8.40
C LEU A 252 1.86 -6.38 6.99
N GLU A 253 1.21 -6.97 5.98
CA GLU A 253 1.23 -6.47 4.61
C GLU A 253 0.63 -5.07 4.49
N GLY A 254 -0.47 -4.78 5.17
CA GLY A 254 -1.02 -3.42 5.27
C GLY A 254 0.03 -2.42 5.75
N ARG A 255 0.79 -2.77 6.80
CA ARG A 255 1.91 -1.94 7.29
C ARG A 255 3.05 -1.81 6.28
N LEU A 256 3.35 -2.85 5.50
CA LEU A 256 4.31 -2.76 4.40
C LEU A 256 3.88 -1.74 3.34
N TYR A 257 2.58 -1.63 3.05
CA TYR A 257 2.06 -0.65 2.10
C TYR A 257 2.14 0.78 2.64
N TYR A 258 1.90 1.00 3.94
CA TYR A 258 2.20 2.29 4.58
C TYR A 258 3.67 2.67 4.42
N ASN A 259 4.57 1.71 4.67
CA ASN A 259 6.00 1.97 4.58
C ASN A 259 6.42 2.29 3.14
N TYR A 260 5.92 1.55 2.16
CA TYR A 260 6.15 1.85 0.74
C TYR A 260 5.67 3.27 0.39
N ASN A 261 4.44 3.62 0.76
CA ASN A 261 3.89 4.94 0.47
C ASN A 261 4.64 6.05 1.19
N ALA A 262 5.12 5.83 2.42
CA ALA A 262 5.99 6.75 3.13
C ALA A 262 7.32 6.97 2.39
N ILE A 263 7.92 5.92 1.83
CA ILE A 263 9.12 6.02 0.99
C ILE A 263 8.82 6.81 -0.29
N VAL A 264 7.68 6.58 -0.94
CA VAL A 264 7.24 7.37 -2.10
C VAL A 264 7.09 8.85 -1.72
N MET A 265 6.48 9.16 -0.57
CA MET A 265 6.34 10.54 -0.09
C MET A 265 7.70 11.20 0.17
N LEU A 266 8.67 10.47 0.75
CA LEU A 266 10.03 10.97 0.95
C LEU A 266 10.76 11.20 -0.38
N TYR A 267 10.65 10.25 -1.31
CA TYR A 267 11.18 10.37 -2.67
C TYR A 267 10.64 11.61 -3.37
N MET A 268 9.33 11.83 -3.28
CA MET A 268 8.67 12.98 -3.87
C MET A 268 9.10 14.30 -3.27
N LYS A 269 9.31 14.35 -1.95
CA LYS A 269 9.77 15.55 -1.27
C LYS A 269 11.16 15.99 -1.78
N SER A 270 12.04 15.07 -2.14
CA SER A 270 13.35 15.39 -2.74
C SER A 270 13.26 16.14 -4.08
N PHE A 271 12.10 16.15 -4.76
CA PHE A 271 11.90 16.94 -5.99
C PHE A 271 11.20 18.28 -5.75
N LEU A 272 10.68 18.54 -4.55
CA LEU A 272 10.01 19.80 -4.25
C LEU A 272 11.05 20.83 -3.79
N PRO A 273 11.03 22.05 -4.35
CA PRO A 273 11.90 23.13 -3.84
C PRO A 273 11.58 23.43 -2.37
N ALA A 274 12.63 23.64 -1.58
CA ALA A 274 12.55 23.96 -0.16
C ALA A 274 11.86 25.31 0.12
#